data_AF-A0A1W0WWP1-F1
#
_entry.id   AF-A0A1W0WWP1-F1
#
_cell.length_a   1.000
_cell.length_b   1.000
_cell.length_c   1.000
_cell.angle_alpha   90.00
_cell.angle_beta   90.00
_cell.angle_gamma   90.00
#
_symmetry.space_group_name_H-M   'P 1'
#
loop_
_entity.id
_entity.type
_entity.pdbx_description
1 polymer ?
#
loop_
_entity_poly.entity_id
_entity_poly.type
_entity_poly.pdbx_seq_one_letter_code
_entity_poly.pdbx_strand_id
1 'polypeptide(L)'
;MFAAAVSMGATVIRSHTLGFSSGNANALQPTTTTINASAWTAIDYVFYKATQTGIKLICPLTDCYNYYHGNYGDYPANRGVQKTNFFTNATLTADFKQFISTWLNHVNTYTGVAIKNSPALFAIETGNEFNIRPDVTSTTYPPASWLSDISAYIKTMDSKHFILDGTDENFGNSNDFAISTLDM
;
A
#
# COMPACT_ATOMS: atom_id res chain seq x y z
N MET A 1 -19.37 4.27 -8.25
CA MET A 1 -18.13 3.71 -8.82
C MET A 1 -18.35 2.31 -9.40
N PHE A 2 -18.55 1.25 -8.59
CA PHE A 2 -18.67 -0.13 -9.09
C PHE A 2 -19.71 -0.34 -10.20
N ALA A 3 -20.91 0.23 -10.07
CA ALA A 3 -21.93 0.13 -11.12
C ALA A 3 -21.44 0.69 -12.46
N ALA A 4 -20.81 1.87 -12.45
CA ALA A 4 -20.22 2.47 -13.65
C ALA A 4 -19.06 1.62 -14.20
N ALA A 5 -18.16 1.14 -13.34
CA ALA A 5 -17.05 0.27 -13.74
C ALA A 5 -17.55 -1.01 -14.44
N VAL A 6 -18.57 -1.67 -13.87
CA VAL A 6 -19.23 -2.83 -14.49
C VAL A 6 -19.87 -2.46 -15.82
N SER A 7 -20.61 -1.35 -15.89
CA SER A 7 -21.25 -0.89 -17.14
C SER A 7 -20.23 -0.58 -18.25
N MET A 8 -19.00 -0.19 -17.89
CA MET A 8 -17.90 0.07 -18.82
C MET A 8 -17.08 -1.18 -19.15
N GLY A 9 -17.36 -2.32 -18.52
CA GLY A 9 -16.59 -3.56 -18.71
C GLY A 9 -15.21 -3.55 -18.02
N ALA A 10 -15.01 -2.68 -17.03
CA ALA A 10 -13.77 -2.67 -16.24
C ALA A 10 -13.68 -3.93 -15.36
N THR A 11 -12.48 -4.52 -15.30
CA THR A 11 -12.21 -5.76 -14.55
C THR A 11 -11.37 -5.54 -13.30
N VAL A 12 -10.65 -4.42 -13.21
CA VAL A 12 -9.75 -4.07 -12.10
C VAL A 12 -9.90 -2.60 -11.74
N ILE A 13 -9.81 -2.27 -10.45
CA ILE A 13 -9.73 -0.90 -9.92
C ILE A 13 -8.47 -0.79 -9.07
N ARG A 14 -7.62 0.20 -9.37
CA ARG A 14 -6.52 0.63 -8.49
C ARG A 14 -7.00 1.81 -7.65
N SER A 15 -6.76 1.79 -6.33
CA SER A 15 -7.19 2.87 -5.44
C SER A 15 -6.22 3.07 -4.29
N HIS A 16 -5.74 4.31 -4.11
CA HIS A 16 -4.72 4.65 -3.12
C HIS A 16 -5.21 4.31 -1.70
N THR A 17 -6.47 4.62 -1.39
CA THR A 17 -6.97 4.56 -0.01
C THR A 17 -7.47 3.18 0.44
N LEU A 18 -7.26 2.14 -0.37
CA LEU A 18 -7.60 0.76 0.01
C LEU A 18 -6.45 0.03 0.70
N GLY A 19 -5.20 0.37 0.36
CA GLY A 19 -4.01 -0.19 0.99
C GLY A 19 -3.46 0.68 2.12
N PHE A 20 -3.76 1.98 2.15
CA PHE A 20 -3.34 2.87 3.25
C PHE A 20 -4.13 4.16 3.32
N SER A 21 -4.01 4.84 4.46
CA SER A 21 -4.11 6.30 4.58
C SER A 21 -3.46 6.68 5.90
N SER A 22 -2.85 7.86 5.99
CA SER A 22 -2.06 8.26 7.17
C SER A 22 -2.11 9.75 7.49
N GLY A 23 -1.56 10.13 8.65
CA GLY A 23 -1.24 11.52 8.99
C GLY A 23 -2.41 12.39 9.46
N ASN A 24 -3.62 11.84 9.56
CA ASN A 24 -4.78 12.57 10.08
C ASN A 24 -5.75 11.68 10.88
N ALA A 25 -6.64 12.28 11.67
CA ALA A 25 -7.53 11.56 12.58
C ALA A 25 -8.51 10.57 11.90
N ASN A 26 -8.86 10.82 10.64
CA ASN A 26 -9.78 9.96 9.88
C ASN A 26 -9.05 8.89 9.05
N ALA A 27 -7.72 8.98 8.96
CA ALA A 27 -6.90 8.02 8.24
C ALA A 27 -6.94 6.63 8.89
N LEU A 28 -6.62 5.60 8.11
CA LEU A 28 -6.47 4.24 8.60
C LEU A 28 -5.36 4.13 9.65
N GLN A 29 -4.24 4.83 9.41
CA GLN A 29 -3.10 4.91 10.33
C GLN A 29 -2.82 6.38 10.70
N PRO A 30 -3.58 6.99 11.64
CA PRO A 30 -3.39 8.39 12.02
C PRO A 30 -1.97 8.68 12.53
N THR A 31 -1.38 7.72 13.23
CA THR A 31 0.03 7.72 13.64
C THR A 31 0.64 6.34 13.40
N THR A 32 1.96 6.23 13.34
CA THR A 32 2.69 4.97 13.09
C THR A 32 2.29 3.82 14.01
N THR A 33 1.83 4.10 15.23
CA THR A 33 1.48 3.09 16.23
C THR A 33 -0.02 2.88 16.41
N THR A 34 -0.88 3.61 15.70
CA THR A 34 -2.33 3.61 15.92
C THR A 34 -3.09 3.29 14.64
N ILE A 35 -4.05 2.37 14.73
CA ILE A 35 -5.00 2.07 13.66
C ILE A 35 -6.37 2.62 14.04
N ASN A 36 -6.99 3.38 13.13
CA ASN A 36 -8.36 3.83 13.28
C ASN A 36 -9.33 2.76 12.81
N ALA A 37 -10.01 2.11 13.75
CA ALA A 37 -10.98 1.06 13.44
C ALA A 37 -12.13 1.54 12.53
N SER A 38 -12.50 2.83 12.60
CA SER A 38 -13.61 3.37 11.80
C SER A 38 -13.27 3.49 10.31
N ALA A 39 -11.98 3.62 9.97
CA ALA A 39 -11.54 3.70 8.58
C ALA A 39 -11.75 2.38 7.83
N TRP A 40 -11.75 1.25 8.54
CA TRP A 40 -11.96 -0.07 7.95
C TRP A 40 -13.32 -0.23 7.30
N THR A 41 -14.38 0.42 7.81
CA THR A 41 -15.74 0.25 7.28
C THR A 41 -15.82 0.55 5.78
N ALA A 42 -15.14 1.61 5.32
CA ALA A 42 -15.13 1.97 3.90
C ALA A 42 -14.32 0.97 3.07
N ILE A 43 -13.15 0.57 3.55
CA ILE A 43 -12.27 -0.41 2.89
C ILE A 43 -12.99 -1.76 2.78
N ASP A 44 -13.60 -2.21 3.87
CA ASP A 44 -14.31 -3.47 3.94
C ASP A 44 -15.49 -3.51 2.97
N TYR A 45 -16.24 -2.41 2.90
CA TYR A 45 -17.34 -2.30 1.95
C TYR A 45 -16.86 -2.38 0.50
N VAL A 46 -15.73 -1.77 0.16
CA VAL A 46 -15.15 -1.83 -1.20
C VAL A 46 -14.74 -3.25 -1.55
N PHE A 47 -14.06 -3.97 -0.65
CA PHE A 47 -13.70 -5.39 -0.84
C PHE A 47 -14.93 -6.29 -0.97
N TYR A 48 -15.98 -6.03 -0.19
CA TYR A 48 -17.26 -6.71 -0.32
C TYR A 48 -17.88 -6.48 -1.71
N LYS A 49 -17.97 -5.22 -2.16
CA LYS A 49 -18.50 -4.89 -3.50
C LYS A 49 -17.66 -5.44 -4.64
N ALA A 50 -16.34 -5.45 -4.50
CA ALA A 50 -15.42 -6.08 -5.45
C ALA A 50 -15.73 -7.58 -5.58
N THR A 51 -15.89 -8.27 -4.46
CA THR A 51 -16.31 -9.69 -4.44
C THR A 51 -17.66 -9.91 -5.14
N GLN A 52 -18.66 -9.06 -4.87
CA GLN A 52 -19.99 -9.19 -5.49
C GLN A 52 -20.02 -8.91 -6.99
N THR A 53 -19.09 -8.10 -7.50
CA THR A 53 -19.06 -7.67 -8.90
C THR A 53 -18.04 -8.42 -9.75
N GLY A 54 -17.14 -9.18 -9.11
CA GLY A 54 -16.01 -9.84 -9.77
C GLY A 54 -14.86 -8.89 -10.15
N ILE A 55 -15.00 -7.59 -9.88
CA ILE A 55 -13.93 -6.61 -10.08
C ILE A 55 -12.80 -6.87 -9.08
N LYS A 56 -11.56 -6.81 -9.56
CA LYS A 56 -10.37 -6.95 -8.73
C LYS A 56 -9.81 -5.62 -8.25
N LEU A 57 -8.97 -5.67 -7.21
CA LEU A 57 -8.40 -4.49 -6.56
C LEU A 57 -6.86 -4.50 -6.61
N ILE A 58 -6.28 -3.35 -6.92
CA ILE A 58 -4.85 -3.06 -6.72
C ILE A 58 -4.74 -2.02 -5.61
N CYS A 59 -3.94 -2.33 -4.59
CA CYS A 59 -3.84 -1.55 -3.37
C CYS A 59 -2.38 -1.11 -3.13
N PRO A 60 -2.03 0.15 -3.43
CA PRO A 60 -0.79 0.76 -2.95
C PRO A 60 -0.78 0.83 -1.43
N LEU A 61 0.37 0.58 -0.80
CA LEU A 61 0.52 0.56 0.65
C LEU A 61 1.01 1.88 1.25
N THR A 62 1.36 2.85 0.40
CA THR A 62 1.68 4.23 0.79
C THR A 62 1.61 5.14 -0.44
N ASP A 63 1.88 6.44 -0.27
CA ASP A 63 2.03 7.42 -1.35
C ASP A 63 3.39 8.09 -1.31
N CYS A 64 3.85 8.57 -2.46
CA CYS A 64 4.98 9.48 -2.56
C CYS A 64 4.57 10.95 -2.35
N TYR A 65 3.36 11.31 -2.80
CA TYR A 65 2.86 12.68 -2.87
C TYR A 65 2.23 13.14 -1.55
N ASN A 66 2.41 14.41 -1.21
CA ASN A 66 1.76 15.01 -0.05
C ASN A 66 0.28 15.35 -0.32
N TYR A 67 -0.59 14.36 -0.30
CA TYR A 67 -2.04 14.50 -0.44
C TYR A 67 -2.80 14.32 0.88
N TYR A 68 -4.10 14.61 0.85
CA TYR A 68 -4.99 14.58 2.01
C TYR A 68 -5.10 13.21 2.69
N HIS A 69 -4.76 12.12 1.98
CA HIS A 69 -4.77 10.76 2.51
C HIS A 69 -3.44 10.30 3.09
N GLY A 70 -2.43 11.17 3.16
CA GLY A 70 -1.11 10.87 3.74
C GLY A 70 -0.11 10.29 2.74
N ASN A 71 1.11 10.04 3.21
CA ASN A 71 2.23 9.52 2.41
C ASN A 71 3.30 8.87 3.29
N TYR A 72 4.32 8.27 2.68
CA TYR A 72 5.39 7.60 3.42
C TYR A 72 6.15 8.53 4.39
N GLY A 73 6.06 9.84 4.20
CA GLY A 73 6.62 10.86 5.09
C GLY A 73 5.98 10.92 6.48
N ASP A 74 4.79 10.33 6.66
CA ASP A 74 4.13 10.30 7.97
C ASP A 74 4.89 9.42 8.98
N TYR A 75 5.54 8.35 8.52
CA TYR A 75 6.38 7.49 9.35
C TYR A 75 7.57 8.24 9.98
N PRO A 76 8.47 8.87 9.20
CA PRO A 76 9.56 9.65 9.74
C PRO A 76 9.10 10.87 10.53
N ALA A 77 8.02 11.54 10.11
CA ALA A 77 7.48 12.69 10.84
C ALA A 77 7.06 12.34 12.27
N ASN A 78 6.38 11.20 12.47
CA ASN A 78 6.00 10.70 13.79
C ASN A 78 7.19 10.34 14.69
N ARG A 79 8.38 10.17 14.12
CA ARG A 79 9.63 9.89 14.84
C ARG A 79 10.59 11.07 14.91
N GLY A 80 10.23 12.23 14.36
CA GLY A 80 11.10 13.42 14.33
C GLY A 80 12.35 13.25 13.46
N VAL A 81 12.29 12.42 12.41
CA VAL A 81 13.40 12.21 11.46
C VAL A 81 13.01 12.67 10.05
N GLN A 82 14.00 12.79 9.16
CA GLN A 82 13.78 13.31 7.80
C GLN A 82 13.05 12.29 6.91
N LYS A 83 12.18 12.78 6.00
CA LYS A 83 11.43 11.98 5.03
C LYS A 83 12.34 11.08 4.16
N THR A 84 13.54 11.56 3.82
CA THR A 84 14.59 10.83 3.08
C THR A 84 15.03 9.53 3.75
N ASN A 85 14.79 9.38 5.05
CA ASN A 85 15.26 8.23 5.81
C ASN A 85 14.28 7.04 5.76
N PHE A 86 13.10 7.20 5.16
CA PHE A 86 12.06 6.16 5.15
C PHE A 86 12.57 4.81 4.60
N PHE A 87 13.34 4.85 3.51
CA PHE A 87 13.84 3.65 2.84
C PHE A 87 15.15 3.08 3.43
N THR A 88 15.80 3.78 4.35
CA THR A 88 17.14 3.42 4.86
C THR A 88 17.17 3.20 6.37
N ASN A 89 16.24 3.78 7.12
CA ASN A 89 16.15 3.62 8.56
C ASN A 89 15.40 2.33 8.92
N ALA A 90 16.11 1.38 9.53
CA ALA A 90 15.56 0.07 9.90
C ALA A 90 14.33 0.15 10.83
N THR A 91 14.23 1.18 11.69
CA THR A 91 13.07 1.39 12.54
C THR A 91 11.84 1.81 11.73
N LEU A 92 12.01 2.66 10.71
CA LEU A 92 10.91 3.06 9.82
C LEU A 92 10.46 1.90 8.93
N THR A 93 11.40 1.10 8.41
CA THR A 93 11.08 -0.15 7.70
C THR A 93 10.29 -1.11 8.60
N ALA A 94 10.66 -1.25 9.87
CA ALA A 94 9.93 -2.09 10.82
C ALA A 94 8.50 -1.57 11.10
N ASP A 95 8.30 -0.26 11.23
CA ASP A 95 6.97 0.33 11.38
C ASP A 95 6.08 0.08 10.15
N PHE A 96 6.66 0.22 8.95
CA PHE A 96 5.96 -0.05 7.71
C PHE A 96 5.58 -1.53 7.60
N LYS A 97 6.49 -2.45 7.93
CA LYS A 97 6.20 -3.89 8.02
C LYS A 97 5.09 -4.20 9.03
N GLN A 98 5.09 -3.54 10.18
CA GLN A 98 4.03 -3.70 11.17
C GLN A 98 2.67 -3.27 10.61
N PHE A 99 2.61 -2.14 9.90
CA PHE A 99 1.40 -1.70 9.20
C PHE A 99 0.94 -2.72 8.16
N ILE A 100 1.83 -3.20 7.29
CA ILE A 100 1.54 -4.22 6.28
C ILE A 100 0.94 -5.48 6.92
N SER A 101 1.55 -5.95 8.01
CA SER A 101 1.04 -7.11 8.74
C SER A 101 -0.36 -6.87 9.29
N THR A 102 -0.60 -5.71 9.88
CA THR A 102 -1.95 -5.35 10.36
C THR A 102 -2.95 -5.29 9.21
N TRP A 103 -2.60 -4.71 8.06
CA TRP A 103 -3.49 -4.60 6.91
C TRP A 103 -3.81 -5.97 6.31
N LEU A 104 -2.80 -6.81 6.04
CA LEU A 104 -2.99 -8.14 5.47
C LEU A 104 -3.81 -9.07 6.37
N ASN A 105 -3.69 -8.93 7.69
CA ASN A 105 -4.40 -9.75 8.67
C ASN A 105 -5.76 -9.17 9.09
N HIS A 106 -6.12 -7.98 8.64
CA HIS A 106 -7.45 -7.42 8.90
C HIS A 106 -8.53 -8.32 8.31
N VAL A 107 -9.50 -8.70 9.14
CA VAL A 107 -10.66 -9.51 8.74
C VAL A 107 -11.80 -8.59 8.40
N ASN A 108 -12.17 -8.59 7.12
CA ASN A 108 -13.24 -7.75 6.61
C ASN A 108 -14.58 -8.09 7.28
N THR A 109 -15.27 -7.09 7.82
CA THR A 109 -16.50 -7.33 8.61
C THR A 109 -17.71 -7.77 7.78
N TYR A 110 -17.72 -7.48 6.47
CA TYR A 110 -18.82 -7.89 5.57
C TYR A 110 -18.61 -9.28 4.98
N THR A 111 -17.37 -9.70 4.75
CA THR A 111 -17.06 -10.99 4.10
C THR A 111 -16.58 -12.06 5.09
N GLY A 112 -16.07 -11.67 6.26
CA GLY A 112 -15.41 -12.57 7.21
C GLY A 112 -14.05 -13.09 6.73
N VAL A 113 -13.49 -12.49 5.68
CA VAL A 113 -12.24 -12.95 5.05
C VAL A 113 -11.12 -11.94 5.32
N ALA A 114 -9.96 -12.44 5.75
CA ALA A 114 -8.77 -11.60 5.89
C ALA A 114 -8.32 -11.06 4.52
N ILE A 115 -7.80 -9.83 4.45
CA ILE A 115 -7.37 -9.21 3.18
C ILE A 115 -6.43 -10.14 2.40
N LYS A 116 -5.42 -10.74 3.04
CA LYS A 116 -4.49 -11.70 2.42
C LYS A 116 -5.13 -12.97 1.85
N ASN A 117 -6.39 -13.24 2.20
CA ASN A 117 -7.16 -14.39 1.73
C ASN A 117 -8.28 -13.99 0.76
N SER A 118 -8.44 -12.68 0.49
CA SER A 118 -9.56 -12.17 -0.28
C SER A 118 -9.31 -12.35 -1.78
N PRO A 119 -10.13 -13.12 -2.52
CA PRO A 119 -9.98 -13.27 -3.95
C PRO A 119 -10.26 -11.98 -4.73
N ALA A 120 -10.79 -10.93 -4.08
CA ALA A 120 -10.98 -9.61 -4.67
C ALA A 120 -9.68 -8.80 -4.75
N LEU A 121 -8.67 -9.10 -3.91
CA LEU A 121 -7.35 -8.53 -4.06
C LEU A 121 -6.68 -9.16 -5.28
N PHE A 122 -6.05 -8.35 -6.12
CA PHE A 122 -5.28 -8.83 -7.27
C PHE A 122 -3.78 -8.56 -7.07
N ALA A 123 -3.44 -7.33 -6.71
CA ALA A 123 -2.05 -6.97 -6.42
C ALA A 123 -1.94 -6.01 -5.23
N ILE A 124 -0.83 -6.18 -4.52
CA ILE A 124 -0.34 -5.29 -3.48
C ILE A 124 0.78 -4.48 -4.10
N GLU A 125 0.70 -3.16 -4.03
CA GLU A 125 1.73 -2.28 -4.60
C GLU A 125 2.51 -1.63 -3.46
N THR A 126 3.84 -1.65 -3.53
CA THR A 126 4.71 -1.21 -2.42
C THR A 126 4.47 0.25 -2.01
N GLY A 127 4.03 1.09 -2.95
CA GLY A 127 3.52 2.43 -2.73
C GLY A 127 3.10 3.08 -4.04
N ASN A 128 2.49 4.26 -4.02
CA ASN A 128 2.13 4.99 -5.23
C ASN A 128 3.30 5.87 -5.69
N GLU A 129 3.79 5.60 -6.90
CA GLU A 129 4.72 6.45 -7.67
C GLU A 129 5.94 6.90 -6.85
N PHE A 130 6.73 5.96 -6.33
CA PHE A 130 8.00 6.33 -5.71
C PHE A 130 8.94 6.95 -6.74
N ASN A 131 9.27 8.22 -6.56
CA ASN A 131 10.06 8.98 -7.53
C ASN A 131 10.85 10.10 -6.83
N ILE A 132 11.47 10.98 -7.61
CA ILE A 132 12.05 12.23 -7.11
C ILE A 132 11.28 13.39 -7.75
N ARG A 133 10.28 13.91 -7.03
CA ARG A 133 9.47 15.07 -7.43
C ARG A 133 9.41 16.10 -6.28
N PRO A 134 10.42 17.00 -6.18
CA PRO A 134 10.54 17.92 -5.04
C PRO A 134 9.37 18.89 -4.89
N ASP A 135 8.68 19.22 -5.98
CA ASP A 135 7.48 20.07 -6.03
C ASP A 135 6.31 19.52 -5.19
N VAL A 136 6.31 18.21 -4.95
CA VAL A 136 5.29 17.48 -4.17
C VAL A 136 5.87 16.79 -2.94
N THR A 137 7.06 17.23 -2.50
CA THR A 137 7.81 16.70 -1.33
C THR A 137 8.30 15.25 -1.48
N SER A 138 8.29 14.72 -2.70
CA SER A 138 8.90 13.44 -3.05
C SER A 138 10.39 13.66 -3.29
N THR A 139 11.24 13.03 -2.48
CA THR A 139 12.69 13.36 -2.47
C THR A 139 13.59 12.13 -2.61
N THR A 140 13.04 10.93 -2.69
CA THR A 140 13.80 9.68 -2.75
C THR A 140 12.90 8.54 -3.21
N TYR A 141 13.52 7.50 -3.76
CA TYR A 141 12.90 6.23 -4.15
C TYR A 141 13.51 5.08 -3.34
N PRO A 142 12.87 3.89 -3.31
CA PRO A 142 13.40 2.74 -2.57
C PRO A 142 14.60 2.11 -3.29
N PRO A 143 15.69 1.76 -2.57
CA PRO A 143 16.74 0.91 -3.14
C PRO A 143 16.25 -0.53 -3.30
N ALA A 144 16.89 -1.30 -4.21
CA ALA A 144 16.61 -2.73 -4.43
C ALA A 144 16.55 -3.56 -3.14
N SER A 145 17.43 -3.26 -2.18
CA SER A 145 17.47 -3.96 -0.89
C SER A 145 16.22 -3.73 -0.05
N TRP A 146 15.64 -2.53 -0.09
CA TRP A 146 14.40 -2.22 0.61
C TRP A 146 13.21 -2.89 -0.08
N LEU A 147 13.14 -2.83 -1.41
CA LEU A 147 12.11 -3.51 -2.19
C LEU A 147 12.13 -5.03 -1.96
N SER A 148 13.31 -5.64 -1.99
CA SER A 148 13.50 -7.06 -1.70
C SER A 148 13.09 -7.41 -0.27
N ASP A 149 13.39 -6.54 0.70
CA ASP A 149 13.04 -6.79 2.11
C ASP A 149 11.52 -6.71 2.35
N ILE A 150 10.85 -5.72 1.76
CA ILE A 150 9.41 -5.54 1.89
C ILE A 150 8.64 -6.62 1.12
N SER A 151 9.02 -6.91 -0.13
CA SER A 151 8.31 -7.92 -0.93
C SER A 151 8.50 -9.32 -0.35
N ALA A 152 9.70 -9.69 0.11
CA ALA A 152 9.92 -10.95 0.81
C ALA A 152 9.10 -11.04 2.10
N TYR A 153 9.01 -9.96 2.87
CA TYR A 153 8.19 -9.91 4.08
C TYR A 153 6.70 -10.14 3.78
N ILE A 154 6.15 -9.49 2.76
CA ILE A 154 4.76 -9.72 2.32
C ILE A 154 4.56 -11.20 1.93
N LYS A 155 5.48 -11.78 1.14
CA LYS A 155 5.40 -13.20 0.72
C LYS A 155 5.39 -14.20 1.89
N THR A 156 5.94 -13.84 3.05
CA THR A 156 5.84 -14.70 4.26
C THR A 156 4.41 -14.82 4.80
N MET A 157 3.55 -13.84 4.51
CA MET A 157 2.16 -13.78 4.98
C MET A 157 1.14 -14.06 3.87
N ASP A 158 1.45 -13.65 2.64
CA ASP A 158 0.60 -13.72 1.46
C ASP A 158 1.38 -14.25 0.25
N SER A 159 1.16 -15.52 -0.07
CA SER A 159 1.72 -16.18 -1.24
C SER A 159 0.74 -16.27 -2.43
N LYS A 160 -0.43 -15.60 -2.33
CA LYS A 160 -1.54 -15.73 -3.29
C LYS A 160 -1.64 -14.55 -4.24
N HIS A 161 -1.35 -13.34 -3.75
CA HIS A 161 -1.49 -12.11 -4.52
C HIS A 161 -0.17 -11.66 -5.13
N PHE A 162 -0.29 -10.91 -6.22
CA PHE A 162 0.87 -10.29 -6.86
C PHE A 162 1.41 -9.14 -6.01
N ILE A 163 2.73 -8.96 -6.05
CA ILE A 163 3.41 -7.79 -5.48
C ILE A 163 3.98 -6.97 -6.63
N LEU A 164 3.56 -5.72 -6.70
CA LEU A 164 3.95 -4.74 -7.72
C LEU A 164 4.92 -3.72 -7.10
N ASP A 165 6.00 -3.39 -7.80
CA ASP A 165 6.78 -2.19 -7.45
C ASP A 165 6.05 -0.92 -7.89
N GLY A 166 5.91 0.01 -6.96
CA GLY A 166 5.30 1.32 -7.16
C GLY A 166 6.24 2.40 -7.70
N THR A 167 7.48 2.06 -8.03
CA THR A 167 8.50 3.04 -8.43
C THR A 167 8.22 3.63 -9.81
N ASP A 168 8.12 4.96 -9.89
CA ASP A 168 7.87 5.77 -11.09
C ASP A 168 9.12 6.61 -11.44
N GLU A 169 10.26 5.94 -11.62
CA GLU A 169 11.51 6.58 -12.01
C GLU A 169 12.02 6.13 -13.38
N ASN A 170 13.12 6.71 -13.86
CA ASN A 170 13.77 6.25 -15.10
C ASN A 170 14.12 4.77 -14.97
N PHE A 171 13.39 3.93 -15.73
CA PHE A 171 13.51 2.47 -15.84
C PHE A 171 14.85 1.89 -15.35
N GLY A 172 14.83 1.19 -14.20
CA GLY A 172 15.89 0.28 -13.76
C GLY A 172 16.84 0.79 -12.69
N ASN A 173 16.71 2.02 -12.19
CA ASN A 173 17.56 2.53 -11.10
C ASN A 173 17.28 1.84 -9.75
N SER A 174 16.05 1.39 -9.53
CA SER A 174 15.66 0.56 -8.38
C SER A 174 16.11 -0.90 -8.52
N ASN A 175 16.53 -1.33 -9.72
CA ASN A 175 16.91 -2.70 -10.07
C ASN A 175 15.85 -3.76 -9.64
N ASP A 176 14.58 -3.35 -9.71
CA ASP A 176 13.37 -4.13 -9.44
C ASP A 176 13.28 -5.42 -10.27
N PHE A 177 13.67 -5.39 -11.55
CA PHE A 177 13.68 -6.58 -12.42
C PHE A 177 14.55 -7.75 -11.91
N ALA A 178 15.49 -7.48 -11.00
CA ALA A 178 16.34 -8.50 -10.39
C ALA A 178 15.75 -9.12 -9.11
N ILE A 179 14.62 -8.62 -8.61
CA ILE A 179 14.02 -9.02 -7.34
C ILE A 179 12.97 -10.11 -7.59
N SER A 180 13.29 -11.35 -7.27
CA SER A 180 12.43 -12.51 -7.54
C SER A 180 11.12 -12.57 -6.72
N THR A 181 11.00 -11.75 -5.68
CA THR A 181 9.79 -11.65 -4.86
C THR A 181 8.82 -10.57 -5.32
N LEU A 182 9.19 -9.78 -6.33
CA LEU A 182 8.27 -8.91 -7.08
C LEU A 182 7.75 -9.68 -8.28
N ASP A 183 6.45 -9.53 -8.55
CA ASP A 183 5.79 -10.22 -9.66
C ASP A 183 5.57 -9.31 -10.86
N MET A 184 5.59 -7.98 -10.65
CA MET A 184 5.37 -6.94 -11.66
C MET A 184 6.13 -5.67 -11.34
#